data_AF-A0A0L0MAY5-F1
#
_entry.id   AF-A0A0L0MAY5-F1
#
_cell.length_a   1.000
_cell.length_b   1.000
_cell.length_c   1.000
_cell.angle_alpha   90.00
_cell.angle_beta   90.00
_cell.angle_gamma   90.00
#
_symmetry.space_group_name_H-M   'P 1'
#
loop_
_entity.id
_entity.type
_entity.pdbx_description
1 polymer ?
#
loop_
_entity_poly.entity_id
_entity_poly.type
_entity_poly.pdbx_seq_one_letter_code
_entity_poly.pdbx_strand_id
1 'polypeptide(L)' 'MVRGKARDCGMSVGQFVLTAALGRRTRTKIEAHILNELRRLGGLQKHLFNEGGGMLSKEYAAILVEIREAISRIGD' A
#
# COMPACT_ATOMS: atom_id res chain seq x y z
N MET A 1 -13.50 17.97 10.38
CA MET A 1 -14.28 16.72 10.22
C MET A 1 -14.54 16.28 8.77
N VAL A 2 -14.86 17.14 7.79
CA VAL A 2 -14.95 16.71 6.35
C VAL A 2 -13.81 17.25 5.49
N ARG A 3 -13.45 18.54 5.66
CA ARG A 3 -12.35 19.19 4.91
C ARG A 3 -11.00 18.48 5.05
N GLY A 4 -10.68 18.00 6.27
CA GLY A 4 -9.45 17.24 6.53
C GLY A 4 -9.42 15.93 5.74
N LYS A 5 -10.48 15.12 5.82
CA LYS A 5 -10.58 13.85 5.07
C LYS A 5 -10.47 14.07 3.56
N ALA A 6 -11.12 15.11 3.03
CA ALA A 6 -11.00 15.46 1.61
C ALA A 6 -9.55 15.81 1.23
N ARG A 7 -8.84 16.58 2.06
CA ARG A 7 -7.41 16.91 1.89
C ARG A 7 -6.53 15.66 1.92
N ASP A 8 -6.77 14.76 2.87
CA ASP A 8 -6.01 13.52 3.04
C ASP A 8 -6.22 12.58 1.84
N CYS A 9 -7.42 12.56 1.27
CA CYS A 9 -7.76 11.87 0.02
C CYS A 9 -7.34 12.62 -1.25
N GLY A 10 -6.76 13.82 -1.14
CA GLY A 10 -6.27 14.58 -2.29
C GLY A 10 -7.35 15.13 -3.22
N MET A 11 -8.57 15.33 -2.73
CA MET A 11 -9.72 15.75 -3.54
C MET A 11 -10.44 16.95 -2.95
N SER A 12 -11.27 17.61 -3.75
CA SER A 12 -12.13 18.68 -3.26
C SER A 12 -13.19 18.14 -2.28
N VAL A 13 -13.72 19.01 -1.42
CA VAL A 13 -14.78 18.62 -0.47
C VAL A 13 -16.01 18.07 -1.21
N GLY A 14 -16.43 18.70 -2.30
CA GLY A 14 -17.57 18.25 -3.10
C GLY A 14 -17.34 16.88 -3.73
N GLN A 15 -16.15 16.65 -4.28
CA GLN A 15 -15.78 15.35 -4.85
C GLN A 15 -15.71 14.27 -3.76
N PHE A 16 -15.20 14.59 -2.57
CA PHE A 16 -15.17 13.67 -1.43
C PHE A 16 -16.57 13.25 -1.00
N VAL A 17 -17.48 14.22 -0.82
CA VAL A 17 -18.87 13.95 -0.43
C VAL A 17 -19.59 13.14 -1.51
N LEU A 18 -19.44 13.49 -2.79
CA LEU A 18 -20.07 12.74 -3.89
C LEU A 18 -19.55 11.29 -3.95
N THR A 19 -18.23 11.10 -3.84
CA THR A 19 -17.61 9.77 -3.86
C THR A 19 -18.13 8.92 -2.70
N ALA A 20 -18.18 9.49 -1.49
CA ALA A 20 -18.71 8.83 -0.31
C ALA A 20 -20.21 8.52 -0.44
N ALA A 21 -21.02 9.44 -0.95
CA ALA A 21 -22.45 9.25 -1.15
C ALA A 21 -22.77 8.15 -2.19
N LEU A 22 -21.89 7.98 -3.18
CA LEU A 22 -21.97 6.90 -4.17
C LEU A 22 -21.39 5.57 -3.68
N GLY A 23 -20.97 5.48 -2.41
CA GLY A 23 -20.37 4.26 -1.83
C GLY A 23 -19.01 3.88 -2.43
N ARG A 24 -18.35 4.80 -3.14
CA ARG A 24 -17.03 4.55 -3.73
C ARG A 24 -15.95 4.67 -2.65
N ARG A 25 -14.97 3.77 -2.65
CA ARG A 25 -13.83 3.84 -1.70
C ARG A 25 -13.01 5.10 -1.95
N THR A 26 -12.76 5.87 -0.89
CA THR A 26 -11.82 6.99 -0.89
C THR A 26 -10.51 6.53 -0.27
N ARG A 27 -9.41 6.60 -1.03
CA ARG A 27 -8.07 6.26 -0.53
C ARG A 27 -7.31 7.52 -0.13
N THR A 28 -6.59 7.49 0.98
CA THR A 28 -5.73 8.60 1.39
C THR A 28 -4.42 8.61 0.59
N LYS A 29 -3.80 9.78 0.45
CA LYS A 29 -2.46 9.93 -0.11
C LYS A 29 -1.42 9.15 0.69
N ILE A 30 -1.61 9.05 2.00
CA ILE A 30 -0.75 8.30 2.91
C ILE A 30 -0.83 6.81 2.60
N GLU A 31 -2.02 6.23 2.46
CA GLU A 31 -2.20 4.83 2.07
C GLU A 31 -1.57 4.52 0.71
N ALA A 32 -1.74 5.43 -0.27
CA ALA A 32 -1.11 5.26 -1.58
C ALA A 32 0.43 5.29 -1.50
N HIS A 33 1.00 6.19 -0.69
CA HIS A 33 2.43 6.26 -0.45
C HIS A 33 2.96 4.98 0.23
N ILE A 34 2.31 4.53 1.31
CA ILE A 34 2.72 3.32 2.03
C ILE A 34 2.68 2.10 1.09
N LEU A 35 1.62 1.98 0.28
CA LEU A 35 1.49 0.89 -0.68
C LEU A 35 2.62 0.87 -1.71
N ASN A 36 3.07 2.03 -2.17
CA ASN A 36 4.19 2.13 -3.11
C ASN A 36 5.52 1.73 -2.45
N GLU A 37 5.76 2.14 -1.20
CA GLU A 37 6.95 1.71 -0.45
C GLU A 37 6.96 0.21 -0.18
N LEU A 38 5.83 -0.39 0.19
CA LEU A 38 5.73 -1.85 0.37
C LEU A 38 6.03 -2.62 -0.92
N ARG A 39 5.54 -2.13 -2.08
CA ARG A 39 5.86 -2.72 -3.38
C ARG A 39 7.35 -2.60 -3.71
N ARG A 40 7.95 -1.44 -3.41
CA ARG A 40 9.39 -1.22 -3.59
C ARG A 40 10.21 -2.18 -2.73
N LEU A 41 9.85 -2.34 -1.45
CA LEU A 41 10.48 -3.30 -0.55
C LEU A 41 10.36 -4.74 -1.05
N GLY A 42 9.19 -5.14 -1.56
CA GLY A 42 9.02 -6.47 -2.16
C GLY A 42 9.90 -6.70 -3.39
N GLY A 43 10.10 -5.67 -4.22
CA GLY A 43 11.04 -5.72 -5.35
C GLY A 43 12.49 -5.86 -4.89
N LEU A 44 12.90 -5.10 -3.89
CA LEU A 44 14.25 -5.16 -3.32
C LEU A 44 14.53 -6.52 -2.65
N GLN A 45 13.56 -7.07 -1.92
CA GLN A 45 13.67 -8.40 -1.34
C GLN A 45 13.93 -9.45 -2.42
N LYS A 46 13.16 -9.42 -3.53
CA LYS A 46 13.33 -10.37 -4.64
C LYS A 46 14.72 -10.26 -5.27
N HIS A 47 15.22 -9.04 -5.38
CA HIS A 47 16.58 -8.79 -5.87
C HIS A 47 17.62 -9.44 -4.96
N LEU A 48 17.55 -9.22 -3.65
CA LEU A 48 18.46 -9.86 -2.68
C LEU A 48 18.38 -11.40 -2.69
N PHE A 49 17.18 -11.97 -2.87
CA PHE A 49 17.03 -13.42 -3.03
C PHE A 49 17.80 -13.96 -4.25
N ASN A 50 17.69 -13.26 -5.38
CA ASN A 50 18.40 -13.64 -6.60
C ASN A 50 19.92 -13.50 -6.45
N GLU A 51 20.39 -12.41 -5.82
CA GLU A 51 21.82 -12.20 -5.55
C GLU A 51 22.38 -13.25 -4.57
N GLY A 52 21.58 -13.69 -3.61
CA GLY A 52 21.97 -14.71 -2.63
C GLY A 52 22.05 -16.13 -3.19
N GLY A 53 21.71 -16.37 -4.46
CA GLY A 53 21.83 -17.69 -5.09
C GLY A 53 21.02 -18.80 -4.38
N GLY A 54 19.94 -18.45 -3.70
CA GLY A 54 19.11 -19.39 -2.93
C GLY A 54 19.52 -19.58 -1.46
N MET A 55 20.61 -18.96 -1.00
CA MET A 55 20.88 -18.84 0.44
C MET A 55 19.74 -18.08 1.12
N LEU A 56 19.36 -18.51 2.33
CA LEU A 56 18.28 -17.91 3.12
C LEU A 56 16.91 -17.87 2.40
N SER A 57 16.67 -18.83 1.49
CA SER A 57 15.44 -18.87 0.68
C SER A 57 14.16 -18.86 1.51
N LYS A 58 14.16 -19.48 2.69
CA LYS A 58 12.99 -19.54 3.59
C LYS A 58 12.74 -18.19 4.25
N GLU A 59 13.78 -17.52 4.71
CA GLU A 59 13.74 -16.21 5.36
C GLU A 59 13.29 -15.13 4.38
N TYR A 60 13.82 -15.17 3.17
CA TYR A 60 13.41 -14.32 2.06
C TYR A 60 11.93 -14.52 1.70
N ALA A 61 11.47 -15.78 1.61
CA ALA A 61 10.07 -16.08 1.36
C ALA A 61 9.17 -15.58 2.50
N ALA A 62 9.58 -15.73 3.77
CA ALA A 62 8.84 -15.23 4.92
C ALA A 62 8.66 -13.70 4.87
N ILE A 63 9.72 -12.96 4.58
CA ILE A 63 9.65 -11.49 4.43
C ILE A 63 8.69 -11.11 3.28
N LEU A 64 8.77 -11.80 2.15
CA LEU A 64 7.90 -11.52 1.00
C LEU A 64 6.42 -11.78 1.33
N VAL A 65 6.13 -12.83 2.11
CA VAL A 65 4.78 -13.08 2.63
C VAL A 65 4.32 -11.93 3.52
N GLU A 66 5.13 -11.48 4.48
CA GLU A 66 4.75 -10.36 5.37
C GLU A 66 4.48 -9.06 4.59
N ILE A 67 5.29 -8.76 3.56
CA ILE A 67 5.07 -7.61 2.68
C ILE A 67 3.74 -7.75 1.92
N ARG A 68 3.43 -8.95 1.42
CA ARG A 68 2.16 -9.23 0.73
C ARG A 68 0.97 -9.02 1.67
N GLU A 69 1.04 -9.56 2.89
CA GLU A 69 -0.02 -9.43 3.88
C GLU A 69 -0.21 -7.97 4.31
N ALA A 70 0.88 -7.21 4.45
CA ALA A 70 0.80 -5.76 4.71
C ALA A 70 0.13 -5.01 3.56
N ILE A 71 0.41 -5.39 2.31
CA ILE A 71 -0.26 -4.82 1.13
C ILE A 71 -1.75 -5.15 1.13
N SER A 72 -2.17 -6.37 1.47
CA SER A 72 -3.60 -6.73 1.53
C SER A 72 -4.34 -5.86 2.55
N ARG A 73 -3.79 -5.71 3.76
CA ARG A 73 -4.39 -4.90 4.85
C ARG A 73 -4.63 -3.42 4.48
N ILE A 74 -3.86 -2.88 3.54
CA ILE A 74 -3.99 -1.48 3.04
C ILE A 74 -4.72 -1.43 1.68
N GLY A 75 -4.68 -2.56 0.95
CA GLY A 75 -5.25 -2.84 -0.35
C GLY A 75 -6.77 -2.90 -0.36
N ASP A 76 -7.29 -3.56 0.67
CA ASP A 76 -8.71 -3.81 0.92
C ASP A 76 -9.43 -2.58 1.48
#